data_AF-A0AAC8PU46-F1
#
_entry.id   AF-A0AAC8PU46-F1
#
_cell.length_a   1.000
_cell.length_b   1.000
_cell.length_c   1.000
_cell.angle_alpha   90.00
_cell.angle_beta   90.00
_cell.angle_gamma   90.00
#
_symmetry.space_group_name_H-M   'P 1'
#
loop_
_entity.id
_entity.type
_entity.pdbx_description
1 polymer ?
#
loop_
_entity_poly.entity_id
_entity_poly.type
_entity_poly.pdbx_seq_one_letter_code
_entity_poly.pdbx_strand_id
1 'polypeptide(L)'
;MQKHSPFFRKIYHTLYTINDFLLGLWFFLGSVCFYFEEPWRVIGVTLFVVGSFQFLLRPSIRLVHEFHARRHYGEEYDKQQSGQ
;
A
#
# COMPACT_ATOMS: atom_id res chain seq x y z
N MET A 1 -27.18 -13.04 17.02
CA MET A 1 -27.12 -12.63 15.59
C MET A 1 -26.17 -11.44 15.46
N GLN A 2 -24.85 -11.66 15.45
CA GLN A 2 -23.88 -10.61 15.12
C GLN A 2 -23.43 -10.81 13.67
N LYS A 3 -23.93 -9.96 12.77
CA LYS A 3 -23.45 -9.88 11.40
C LYS A 3 -22.03 -9.30 11.43
N HIS A 4 -21.03 -10.14 11.61
CA HIS A 4 -19.65 -9.79 11.26
C HIS A 4 -19.62 -9.60 9.74
N SER A 5 -19.42 -8.36 9.29
CA SER A 5 -19.33 -8.01 7.88
C SER A 5 -17.89 -8.26 7.40
N PRO A 6 -17.60 -9.34 6.64
CA PRO A 6 -16.29 -9.55 6.01
C PRO A 6 -15.94 -8.49 4.94
N PHE A 7 -16.79 -7.49 4.75
CA PHE A 7 -16.62 -6.42 3.76
C PHE A 7 -15.41 -5.53 4.04
N PHE A 8 -15.08 -5.26 5.31
CA PHE A 8 -13.94 -4.40 5.65
C PHE A 8 -12.63 -4.92 5.06
N ARG A 9 -12.37 -6.23 5.15
CA ARG A 9 -11.11 -6.83 4.69
C ARG A 9 -10.91 -6.76 3.17
N LYS A 10 -12.00 -6.82 2.38
CA LYS A 10 -11.95 -6.66 0.92
C LYS A 10 -11.70 -5.21 0.49
N ILE A 11 -12.33 -4.25 1.17
CA ILE A 11 -12.17 -2.82 0.87
C ILE A 11 -10.72 -2.38 1.06
N TYR A 12 -10.03 -2.84 2.11
CA TYR A 12 -8.61 -2.54 2.29
C TYR A 12 -7.77 -3.00 1.11
N HIS A 13 -7.99 -4.22 0.61
CA HIS A 13 -7.21 -4.73 -0.51
C HIS A 13 -7.49 -3.96 -1.81
N THR A 14 -8.75 -3.62 -2.07
CA THR A 14 -9.14 -2.79 -3.23
C THR A 14 -8.59 -1.37 -3.13
N LEU A 15 -8.64 -0.75 -1.95
CA LEU A 15 -8.03 0.57 -1.70
C LEU A 15 -6.53 0.54 -1.95
N TYR A 16 -5.84 -0.55 -1.62
CA TYR A 16 -4.42 -0.74 -1.93
C TYR A 16 -4.13 -0.76 -3.43
N THR A 17 -4.91 -1.53 -4.18
CA THR A 17 -4.79 -1.60 -5.63
C THR A 17 -5.07 -0.25 -6.28
N ILE A 18 -6.10 0.46 -5.81
CA ILE A 18 -6.43 1.82 -6.28
C ILE A 18 -5.30 2.79 -5.96
N ASN A 19 -4.72 2.70 -4.75
CA ASN A 19 -3.61 3.58 -4.34
C ASN A 19 -2.38 3.39 -5.24
N ASP A 20 -2.03 2.15 -5.59
CA ASP A 20 -0.93 1.86 -6.52
C ASP A 20 -1.20 2.37 -7.94
N PHE A 21 -2.45 2.28 -8.40
CA PHE A 21 -2.85 2.82 -9.69
C PHE A 21 -2.79 4.35 -9.71
N LEU A 22 -3.27 5.00 -8.64
CA LEU A 22 -3.16 6.45 -8.43
C LEU A 22 -1.70 6.89 -8.37
N LEU A 23 -0.84 6.14 -7.68
CA LEU A 23 0.60 6.40 -7.63
C LEU A 23 1.20 6.49 -9.03
N GLY A 24 0.95 5.48 -9.87
CA GLY A 24 1.42 5.47 -11.25
C GLY A 24 0.85 6.63 -12.07
N LEU A 25 -0.42 6.97 -11.86
CA LEU A 25 -1.06 8.10 -12.52
C LEU A 25 -0.42 9.44 -12.12
N TRP A 26 -0.18 9.67 -10.83
CA TRP A 26 0.48 10.89 -10.35
C TRP A 26 1.92 11.00 -10.85
N PHE A 27 2.64 9.88 -10.94
CA PHE A 27 3.99 9.85 -11.49
C PHE A 27 4.02 10.18 -12.98
N PHE A 28 3.05 9.65 -13.73
CA PHE A 28 2.87 9.94 -15.16
C PHE A 28 2.46 11.40 -15.39
N LEU A 29 1.48 11.91 -14.64
CA LEU A 29 1.06 13.30 -14.74
C LEU A 29 2.16 14.27 -14.29
N GLY A 30 2.88 13.93 -13.22
CA GLY A 30 4.01 14.72 -12.73
C GLY A 30 5.15 14.79 -13.74
N SER A 31 5.47 13.69 -14.43
CA SER A 31 6.50 13.68 -15.47
C SER A 31 6.10 14.52 -16.68
N VAL A 32 4.82 14.46 -17.10
CA VAL A 32 4.28 15.31 -18.17
C VAL A 32 4.26 16.78 -17.75
N CYS A 33 3.85 17.10 -16.52
CA CYS A 33 3.83 18.48 -16.00
C CYS A 33 5.23 19.10 -15.95
N PHE A 34 6.28 18.30 -15.77
CA PHE A 34 7.66 18.79 -15.73
C PHE A 34 8.16 19.34 -17.08
N TYR A 35 7.51 18.98 -18.19
CA TYR A 35 7.82 19.53 -19.51
C TYR A 35 7.28 20.94 -19.74
N PHE A 36 6.35 21.41 -18.91
CA PHE A 36 5.72 22.72 -19.06
C PHE A 36 6.23 23.68 -17.97
N GLU A 37 6.50 24.95 -18.35
CA GLU A 37 6.91 26.00 -17.41
C GLU A 37 5.77 26.37 -16.42
N GLU A 38 6.03 27.31 -15.50
CA GLU A 38 5.05 27.80 -14.51
C GLU A 38 3.67 28.08 -15.17
N PRO A 39 2.53 27.57 -14.62
CA PRO A 39 2.31 27.02 -13.27
C PRO A 39 2.35 25.48 -13.16
N TRP A 40 2.57 24.76 -14.25
CA TRP A 40 2.45 23.29 -14.29
C TRP A 40 3.55 22.60 -13.48
N ARG A 41 4.72 23.23 -13.37
CA ARG A 41 5.82 22.73 -12.55
C ARG A 41 5.46 22.61 -11.07
N VAL A 42 4.75 23.58 -10.49
CA VAL A 42 4.30 23.55 -9.08
C VAL A 42 3.31 22.40 -8.86
N ILE A 43 2.43 22.17 -9.83
CA ILE A 43 1.50 21.03 -9.81
C ILE A 43 2.30 19.73 -9.85
N GLY A 44 3.23 19.58 -10.79
CA GLY A 44 4.08 18.39 -10.91
C GLY A 44 4.87 18.06 -9.63
N VAL A 45 5.47 19.07 -8.98
CA VAL A 45 6.16 18.89 -7.69
C VAL A 45 5.19 18.43 -6.60
N THR A 46 4.00 19.03 -6.52
CA THR A 46 2.97 18.63 -5.55
C THR A 46 2.53 17.19 -5.77
N LEU A 47 2.34 16.76 -7.03
CA LEU A 47 2.01 15.38 -7.39
C LEU A 47 3.13 14.41 -6.98
N PHE A 48 4.38 14.81 -7.14
CA PHE A 48 5.54 14.02 -6.71
C PHE A 48 5.58 13.84 -5.18
N VAL A 49 5.29 14.90 -4.42
CA VAL A 49 5.23 14.83 -2.94
C VAL A 49 4.11 13.88 -2.51
N VAL A 50 2.89 14.06 -3.05
CA VAL A 50 1.75 13.18 -2.74
C VAL A 50 2.03 11.73 -3.13
N GLY A 51 2.58 11.51 -4.33
CA GLY A 51 3.00 10.20 -4.82
C GLY A 51 4.05 9.56 -3.91
N SER A 52 4.99 10.33 -3.36
CA SER A 52 6.00 9.81 -2.42
C SER A 52 5.36 9.28 -1.13
N PHE A 53 4.39 10.00 -0.56
CA PHE A 53 3.64 9.50 0.60
C PHE A 53 2.85 8.22 0.27
N GLN A 54 2.23 8.16 -0.91
CA GLN A 54 1.54 6.96 -1.37
C GLN A 54 2.48 5.78 -1.60
N PHE A 55 3.70 6.03 -2.07
CA PHE A 55 4.72 5.00 -2.25
C PHE A 55 5.06 4.33 -0.92
N LEU A 56 5.09 5.08 0.19
CA LEU A 56 5.36 4.54 1.53
C LEU A 56 4.23 3.64 2.07
N LEU A 57 3.00 3.78 1.59
CA LEU A 57 1.88 2.95 2.07
C LEU A 57 2.07 1.46 1.73
N ARG A 58 2.64 1.14 0.57
CA ARG A 58 2.93 -0.24 0.14
C ARG A 58 3.91 -1.00 1.04
N PRO A 59 5.14 -0.51 1.25
CA PRO A 59 6.08 -1.17 2.15
C PRO A 59 5.58 -1.18 3.58
N SER A 60 4.87 -0.13 4.04
CA SER A 60 4.31 -0.09 5.40
C SER A 60 3.35 -1.24 5.67
N ILE A 61 2.44 -1.54 4.74
CA ILE A 61 1.51 -2.66 4.93
C ILE A 61 2.16 -4.01 4.71
N ARG A 62 3.12 -4.12 3.79
CA ARG A 62 3.91 -5.34 3.68
C ARG A 62 4.68 -5.62 4.98
N LEU A 63 5.25 -4.59 5.60
CA LEU A 63 5.90 -4.65 6.91
C LEU A 63 4.96 -5.10 8.02
N VAL A 64 3.77 -4.49 8.13
CA VAL A 64 2.78 -4.89 9.14
C VAL A 64 2.32 -6.34 8.91
N HIS A 65 2.10 -6.72 7.66
CA HIS A 65 1.71 -8.08 7.30
C HIS A 65 2.81 -9.09 7.62
N GLU A 66 4.06 -8.83 7.23
CA GLU A 66 5.20 -9.69 7.57
C GLU A 66 5.42 -9.76 9.08
N PHE A 67 5.30 -8.65 9.80
CA PHE A 67 5.45 -8.61 11.26
C PHE A 67 4.36 -9.44 11.95
N HIS A 68 3.10 -9.33 11.50
CA HIS A 68 2.00 -10.13 12.04
C HIS A 68 2.10 -11.61 11.63
N ALA A 69 2.47 -11.90 10.38
CA ALA A 69 2.69 -13.25 9.89
C ALA A 69 3.82 -13.94 10.66
N ARG A 70 4.95 -13.26 10.91
CA ARG A 70 6.07 -13.80 11.70
C ARG A 70 5.62 -14.24 13.09
N ARG A 71 4.68 -13.52 13.70
CA ARG A 71 4.14 -13.86 15.02
C ARG A 71 3.26 -15.11 15.00
N HIS A 72 2.55 -15.37 13.90
CA HIS A 72 1.69 -16.56 13.78
C HIS A 72 2.43 -17.81 13.28
N TYR A 73 3.41 -17.67 12.39
CA TYR A 73 4.21 -18.80 11.91
C TYR A 73 5.10 -19.39 13.01
N GLY A 74 5.47 -18.63 14.04
CA GLY A 74 6.24 -19.17 15.18
C GLY A 74 5.55 -20.32 15.93
N GLU A 75 4.22 -20.37 15.96
CA GLU A 75 3.49 -21.41 16.70
C GLU A 75 3.19 -22.67 15.88
N GLU A 76 3.10 -22.58 14.54
CA GLU A 76 2.85 -23.76 13.70
C GLU A 76 4.12 -24.57 13.40
N TYR A 77 5.30 -23.93 13.34
CA TYR A 77 6.57 -24.66 13.21
C TYR A 77 6.87 -25.51 14.46
N ASP A 78 6.54 -25.01 15.65
CA ASP A 78 6.82 -25.72 16.91
C ASP A 78 5.90 -26.94 17.09
N LYS A 79 4.63 -26.86 16.62
CA LYS A 79 3.68 -27.99 16.68
C LYS A 79 3.93 -29.09 15.66
N GLN A 80 4.52 -28.78 14.51
CA GLN A 80 4.88 -29.81 13.52
C GLN A 80 6.14 -30.58 13.89
N GLN A 81 7.03 -29.99 14.70
CA GLN A 81 8.31 -30.59 15.08
C GLN A 81 8.24 -31.38 16.40
N SER A 82 7.26 -31.11 17.28
CA SER A 82 7.03 -31.89 18.51
C SER A 82 6.18 -33.16 18.31
N GLY A 83 5.76 -33.43 17.07
CA GLY A 83 4.95 -34.60 16.69
C GLY A 83 5.68 -35.67 15.89
N GLN A 84 7.00 -35.55 15.71
CA GLN A 84 7.88 -36.59 15.14
C GLN A 84 8.78 -37.19 16.21
#